data_AF-A0A2M8QJL3-F1
#
_entry.id   AF-A0A2M8QJL3-F1
#
_cell.length_a   1.000
_cell.length_b   1.000
_cell.length_c   1.000
_cell.angle_alpha   90.00
_cell.angle_beta   90.00
_cell.angle_gamma   90.00
#
_symmetry.space_group_name_H-M   'P 1'
#
loop_
_entity.id
_entity.type
_entity.pdbx_description
1 polymer ?
#
loop_
_entity_poly.entity_id
_entity_poly.type
_entity_poly.pdbx_seq_one_letter_code
_entity_poly.pdbx_strand_id
1 'polypeptide(L)'
;MHVVDRRLLYLWLLMTVGAGCAIFLPAIVVLLMLTLIGIPLAWLMSLTPGAWIYFTPTLATYMILRRVSGGTPRLVMLAAAAILPLAVGFAIPWWANGITERRVQALIAQDHGTPPILPAGLSITYAIDKGLGSSGKCWDTCQRLLFSRTAKSFIEVPLDVLPRQASLPTPARRFSLGPIGPGCNNTRLQTTYATSAEIGREVPPPPPPLSDKLEDFAREGLCLHDDAVRDVRSDVLVVERWNYDPAFRGFHFEGKGYRLSLHPIVPFKRREVFRRTPSGLVRLMRRTEVRYARLAAPLWLSPGFTFDTASPTHWAWRDERVIGSPVEPSQPTQWNGLIANDLAVHGLK
;
A
#
# COMPACT_ATOMS: atom_id res chain seq x y z
N MET A 1 59.66 -46.30 48.78
CA MET A 1 58.25 -46.75 48.69
C MET A 1 58.24 -48.18 48.22
N HIS A 2 57.69 -49.11 49.01
CA HIS A 2 57.65 -50.52 48.63
C HIS A 2 56.70 -50.72 47.43
N VAL A 3 56.96 -51.74 46.62
CA VAL A 3 56.15 -52.06 45.41
C VAL A 3 54.66 -52.23 45.74
N VAL A 4 54.36 -52.70 46.96
CA VAL A 4 53.01 -52.88 47.49
C VAL A 4 52.29 -51.54 47.68
N ASP A 5 52.96 -50.55 48.28
CA ASP A 5 52.40 -49.20 48.48
C ASP A 5 52.07 -48.54 47.14
N ARG A 6 52.94 -48.75 46.13
CA ARG A 6 52.74 -48.20 44.79
C ARG A 6 51.52 -48.81 44.11
N ARG A 7 51.32 -50.12 44.26
CA ARG A 7 50.14 -50.82 43.72
C ARG A 7 48.85 -50.40 44.42
N LEU A 8 48.87 -50.29 45.75
CA LEU A 8 47.73 -49.78 46.53
C LEU A 8 47.37 -48.35 46.15
N LEU A 9 48.37 -47.47 45.96
CA LEU A 9 48.17 -46.11 45.51
C LEU A 9 47.51 -46.08 44.13
N TYR A 10 48.00 -46.87 43.16
CA TYR A 10 47.39 -46.94 41.82
C TYR A 10 45.96 -47.47 41.86
N LEU A 11 45.69 -48.49 42.67
CA LEU A 11 44.35 -49.07 42.82
C LEU A 11 43.38 -48.08 43.45
N TRP A 12 43.82 -47.36 44.48
CA TRP A 12 43.05 -46.28 45.10
C TRP A 12 42.75 -45.16 44.10
N LEU A 13 43.74 -44.76 43.30
CA LEU A 13 43.62 -43.71 42.28
C LEU A 13 42.69 -44.12 41.14
N LEU A 14 42.77 -45.38 40.69
CA LEU A 14 41.85 -45.95 39.68
C LEU A 14 40.41 -46.02 40.20
N MET A 15 40.23 -46.43 41.45
CA MET A 15 38.91 -46.51 42.10
C MET A 15 38.29 -45.11 42.30
N THR A 16 39.09 -44.13 42.71
CA THR A 16 38.61 -42.74 42.87
C THR A 16 38.33 -42.09 41.52
N VAL A 17 39.16 -42.29 40.51
CA VAL A 17 38.91 -41.80 39.14
C VAL A 17 37.67 -42.49 38.54
N GLY A 18 37.52 -43.80 38.74
CA GLY A 18 36.34 -44.56 38.29
C GLY A 18 35.04 -44.11 38.95
N ALA A 19 35.06 -43.92 40.27
CA ALA A 19 33.93 -43.37 41.02
C ALA A 19 33.59 -41.93 40.58
N GLY A 20 34.62 -41.09 40.37
CA GLY A 20 34.46 -39.74 39.84
C GLY A 20 33.82 -39.75 38.44
N CYS A 21 34.26 -40.63 37.55
CA CYS A 21 33.63 -40.77 36.24
C CYS A 21 32.16 -41.22 36.36
N ALA A 22 31.83 -42.22 37.18
CA ALA A 22 30.45 -42.68 37.31
C ALA A 22 29.49 -41.60 37.83
N ILE A 23 29.95 -40.73 38.73
CA ILE A 23 29.14 -39.67 39.34
C ILE A 23 29.00 -38.46 38.40
N PHE A 24 30.09 -38.03 37.76
CA PHE A 24 30.12 -36.78 37.00
C PHE A 24 29.89 -36.94 35.50
N LEU A 25 30.14 -38.11 34.91
CA LEU A 25 29.95 -38.34 33.47
C LEU A 25 28.50 -38.10 33.00
N PRO A 26 27.43 -38.50 33.72
CA PRO A 26 26.06 -38.20 33.30
C PRO A 26 25.81 -36.69 33.24
N ALA A 27 26.27 -35.94 34.25
CA ALA A 27 26.14 -34.49 34.29
C ALA A 27 26.95 -33.82 33.17
N ILE A 28 28.17 -34.29 32.90
CA ILE A 28 29.01 -33.81 31.79
C ILE A 28 28.33 -34.09 30.45
N VAL A 29 27.74 -35.28 30.25
CA VAL A 29 27.02 -35.65 29.01
C VAL A 29 25.77 -34.79 28.82
N VAL A 30 25.00 -34.52 29.89
CA VAL A 30 23.85 -33.61 29.84
C VAL A 30 24.28 -32.19 29.51
N LEU A 31 25.37 -31.70 30.12
CA LEU A 31 25.96 -30.40 29.80
C LEU A 31 26.48 -30.35 28.36
N LEU A 32 27.09 -31.42 27.87
CA LEU A 32 27.54 -31.53 26.48
C LEU A 32 26.35 -31.51 25.52
N MET A 33 25.26 -32.23 25.82
CA MET A 33 24.04 -32.18 25.00
C MET A 33 23.43 -30.78 25.01
N LEU A 34 23.33 -30.12 26.16
CA LEU A 34 22.83 -28.75 26.27
C LEU A 34 23.72 -27.76 25.51
N THR A 35 25.04 -27.91 25.55
CA THR A 35 25.98 -26.96 24.94
C THR A 35 26.24 -27.24 23.46
N LEU A 36 26.38 -28.50 23.03
CA LEU A 36 26.64 -28.87 21.64
C LEU A 36 25.37 -29.02 20.79
N ILE A 37 24.24 -29.36 21.41
CA ILE A 37 22.96 -29.50 20.69
C ILE A 37 22.05 -28.35 21.07
N GLY A 38 21.85 -28.11 22.37
CA GLY A 38 20.93 -27.09 22.86
C GLY A 38 21.30 -25.66 22.43
N ILE A 39 22.55 -25.22 22.60
CA ILE A 39 22.97 -23.86 22.21
C ILE A 39 22.89 -23.65 20.69
N PRO A 40 23.42 -24.53 19.82
CA PRO A 40 23.25 -24.37 18.38
C PRO A 40 21.78 -24.41 17.96
N LEU A 41 20.95 -25.24 18.58
CA LEU A 41 19.52 -25.29 18.29
C LEU A 41 18.81 -24.01 18.73
N ALA A 42 19.09 -23.50 19.94
CA ALA A 42 18.55 -22.25 20.46
C ALA A 42 19.03 -21.05 19.62
N TRP A 43 20.27 -21.07 19.17
CA TRP A 43 20.82 -20.05 18.28
C TRP A 43 20.15 -20.10 16.90
N LEU A 44 19.93 -21.29 16.35
CA LEU A 44 19.21 -21.47 15.09
C LEU A 44 17.73 -21.07 15.23
N MET A 45 17.10 -21.35 16.38
CA MET A 45 15.75 -20.87 16.74
C MET A 45 15.69 -19.35 16.82
N SER A 46 16.72 -18.70 17.35
CA SER A 46 16.82 -17.24 17.45
C SER A 46 17.08 -16.59 16.09
N LEU A 47 17.92 -17.19 15.25
CA LEU A 47 18.26 -16.69 13.91
C LEU A 47 17.15 -16.93 12.88
N THR A 48 16.42 -18.03 13.00
CA THR A 48 15.38 -18.46 12.04
C THR A 48 14.10 -18.95 12.72
N PRO A 49 13.45 -18.12 13.55
CA PRO A 49 12.23 -18.52 14.27
C PRO A 49 11.12 -18.99 13.32
N GLY A 50 11.07 -18.43 12.10
CA GLY A 50 10.11 -18.83 11.07
C GLY A 50 10.32 -20.25 10.53
N ALA A 51 11.53 -20.81 10.56
CA ALA A 51 11.79 -22.18 10.07
C ALA A 51 11.07 -23.23 10.95
N TRP A 52 10.99 -22.98 12.25
CA TRP A 52 10.36 -23.87 13.22
C TRP A 52 8.85 -23.99 13.07
N ILE A 53 8.18 -22.91 12.63
CA ILE A 53 6.74 -22.91 12.35
C ILE A 53 6.38 -23.96 11.28
N TYR A 54 7.29 -24.23 10.34
CA TYR A 54 7.07 -25.23 9.28
C TYR A 54 7.73 -26.58 9.59
N PHE A 55 8.84 -26.60 10.34
CA PHE A 55 9.54 -27.84 10.70
C PHE A 55 8.79 -28.64 11.77
N THR A 56 8.19 -27.97 12.77
CA THR A 56 7.48 -28.65 13.87
C THR A 56 6.25 -29.43 13.41
N PRO A 57 5.35 -28.85 12.58
CA PRO A 57 4.23 -29.61 12.02
C PRO A 57 4.70 -30.73 11.09
N THR A 58 5.77 -30.53 10.33
CA THR A 58 6.37 -31.57 9.48
C THR A 58 6.84 -32.76 10.32
N LEU A 59 7.60 -32.52 11.38
CA LEU A 59 8.07 -33.55 12.31
C LEU A 59 6.91 -34.25 13.03
N ALA A 60 5.91 -33.50 13.49
CA ALA A 60 4.74 -34.07 14.14
C ALA A 60 3.97 -35.00 13.20
N THR A 61 3.73 -34.56 11.96
CA THR A 61 3.05 -35.35 10.92
C THR A 61 3.87 -36.60 10.57
N TYR A 62 5.19 -36.46 10.45
CA TYR A 62 6.11 -37.57 10.22
C TYR A 62 6.07 -38.60 11.35
N MET A 63 6.08 -38.17 12.62
CA MET A 63 6.00 -39.08 13.77
C MET A 63 4.69 -39.84 13.83
N ILE A 64 3.57 -39.19 13.47
CA ILE A 64 2.27 -39.85 13.31
C ILE A 64 2.36 -40.88 12.19
N LEU A 65 2.77 -40.49 10.98
CA LEU A 65 2.87 -41.40 9.82
C LEU A 65 3.76 -42.61 10.10
N ARG A 66 4.88 -42.41 10.79
CA ARG A 66 5.80 -43.47 11.22
C ARG A 66 5.15 -44.48 12.16
N ARG A 67 4.21 -44.02 13.01
CA ARG A 67 3.52 -44.89 13.97
C ARG A 67 2.40 -45.71 13.33
N VAL A 68 1.76 -45.19 12.29
CA VAL A 68 0.62 -45.85 11.64
C VAL A 68 1.04 -46.69 10.42
N SER A 69 2.20 -46.42 9.82
CA SER A 69 2.61 -47.05 8.55
C SER A 69 3.86 -47.91 8.71
N GLY A 70 3.70 -49.21 8.90
CA GLY A 70 4.81 -50.14 9.19
C GLY A 70 5.72 -50.52 8.00
N GLY A 71 5.28 -50.30 6.76
CA GLY A 71 5.97 -50.78 5.54
C GLY A 71 6.46 -49.69 4.58
N THR A 72 6.18 -48.41 4.85
CA THR A 72 6.53 -47.33 3.93
C THR A 72 8.00 -46.91 4.11
N PRO A 73 8.72 -46.56 3.05
CA PRO A 73 10.08 -46.02 3.19
C PRO A 73 10.08 -44.70 3.97
N ARG A 74 11.06 -44.51 4.86
CA ARG A 74 11.17 -43.30 5.71
C ARG A 74 11.21 -42.00 4.93
N LEU A 75 11.90 -42.00 3.78
CA LEU A 75 11.97 -40.84 2.88
C LEU A 75 10.60 -40.46 2.32
N VAL A 76 9.75 -41.45 1.98
CA VAL A 76 8.41 -41.20 1.45
C VAL A 76 7.50 -40.60 2.52
N MET A 77 7.59 -41.09 3.77
CA MET A 77 6.84 -40.50 4.89
C MET A 77 7.27 -39.06 5.19
N LEU A 78 8.59 -38.80 5.16
CA LEU A 78 9.12 -37.46 5.39
C LEU A 78 8.67 -36.50 4.28
N ALA A 79 8.73 -36.93 3.02
CA ALA A 79 8.24 -36.15 1.89
C ALA A 79 6.74 -35.86 2.04
N ALA A 80 5.92 -36.87 2.34
CA ALA A 80 4.49 -36.70 2.56
C ALA A 80 4.16 -35.74 3.71
N ALA A 81 4.89 -35.84 4.84
CA ALA A 81 4.75 -34.95 5.98
C ALA A 81 5.12 -33.50 5.66
N ALA A 82 6.07 -33.30 4.74
CA ALA A 82 6.52 -31.97 4.32
C ALA A 82 5.60 -31.30 3.30
N ILE A 83 4.75 -32.05 2.57
CA ILE A 83 3.89 -31.49 1.52
C ILE A 83 2.99 -30.37 2.06
N LEU A 84 2.27 -30.60 3.15
CA LEU A 84 1.30 -29.62 3.65
C LEU A 84 1.99 -28.35 4.17
N PRO A 85 3.03 -28.42 5.02
CA PRO A 85 3.75 -27.23 5.47
C PRO A 85 4.44 -26.48 4.32
N LEU A 86 5.03 -27.19 3.36
CA LEU A 86 5.63 -26.56 2.18
C LEU A 86 4.58 -25.95 1.25
N ALA A 87 3.42 -26.59 1.07
CA ALA A 87 2.34 -26.02 0.28
C ALA A 87 1.82 -24.71 0.90
N VAL A 88 1.55 -24.72 2.21
CA VAL A 88 1.10 -23.53 2.95
C VAL A 88 2.16 -22.43 2.96
N GLY A 89 3.44 -22.79 3.11
CA GLY A 89 4.54 -21.84 3.12
C GLY A 89 4.90 -21.27 1.75
N PHE A 90 4.88 -22.07 0.68
CA PHE A 90 5.40 -21.68 -0.65
C PHE A 90 4.33 -21.60 -1.72
N ALA A 91 3.56 -22.68 -1.88
CA ALA A 91 2.65 -22.81 -3.01
C ALA A 91 1.51 -21.80 -2.93
N ILE A 92 0.91 -21.61 -1.74
CA ILE A 92 -0.20 -20.68 -1.58
C ILE A 92 0.28 -19.22 -1.76
N PRO A 93 1.38 -18.72 -1.14
CA PRO A 93 1.86 -17.36 -1.42
C PRO A 93 2.25 -17.14 -2.86
N TRP A 94 2.92 -18.11 -3.49
CA TRP A 94 3.30 -18.02 -4.90
C TRP A 94 2.08 -17.94 -5.82
N TRP A 95 1.10 -18.82 -5.63
CA TRP A 95 -0.14 -18.82 -6.41
C TRP A 95 -0.98 -17.56 -6.19
N ALA A 96 -1.11 -17.14 -4.93
CA ALA A 96 -1.84 -15.94 -4.56
C ALA A 96 -1.21 -14.66 -5.12
N ASN A 97 0.12 -14.54 -5.06
CA ASN A 97 0.88 -13.45 -5.67
C ASN A 97 0.71 -13.47 -7.20
N GLY A 98 0.78 -14.63 -7.84
CA GLY A 98 0.55 -14.78 -9.29
C GLY A 98 -0.86 -14.33 -9.72
N ILE A 99 -1.89 -14.65 -8.96
CA ILE A 99 -3.26 -14.16 -9.20
C ILE A 99 -3.35 -12.65 -9.03
N THR A 100 -2.76 -12.12 -7.94
CA THR A 100 -2.74 -10.68 -7.66
C THR A 100 -2.07 -9.93 -8.82
N GLU A 101 -0.92 -10.39 -9.29
CA GLU A 101 -0.22 -9.81 -10.43
C GLU A 101 -1.06 -9.84 -11.71
N ARG A 102 -1.71 -10.97 -12.04
CA ARG A 102 -2.59 -11.04 -13.22
C ARG A 102 -3.76 -10.07 -13.13
N ARG A 103 -4.35 -9.89 -11.95
CA ARG A 103 -5.44 -8.93 -11.73
C ARG A 103 -4.94 -7.49 -11.86
N VAL A 104 -3.77 -7.16 -11.31
CA VAL A 104 -3.13 -5.85 -11.47
C VAL A 104 -2.89 -5.56 -12.95
N GLN A 105 -2.31 -6.51 -13.68
CA GLN A 105 -2.08 -6.37 -15.13
C GLN A 105 -3.38 -6.22 -15.91
N ALA A 106 -4.43 -6.99 -15.58
CA ALA A 106 -5.74 -6.87 -16.21
C ALA A 106 -6.43 -5.52 -15.93
N LEU A 107 -6.14 -4.87 -14.80
CA LEU A 107 -6.63 -3.52 -14.50
C LEU A 107 -5.90 -2.47 -15.34
N ILE A 108 -4.57 -2.56 -15.43
CA ILE A 108 -3.72 -1.63 -16.18
C ILE A 108 -3.91 -1.79 -17.70
N ALA A 109 -4.15 -3.02 -18.19
CA ALA A 109 -4.40 -3.28 -19.60
C ALA A 109 -5.66 -2.56 -20.15
N GLN A 110 -6.52 -2.02 -19.28
CA GLN A 110 -7.68 -1.23 -19.67
C GLN A 110 -7.37 0.26 -19.84
N ASP A 111 -6.17 0.69 -19.45
CA ASP A 111 -5.72 2.07 -19.59
C ASP A 111 -5.41 2.37 -21.05
N HIS A 112 -5.75 3.58 -21.48
CA HIS A 112 -5.59 4.03 -22.86
C HIS A 112 -5.67 5.55 -22.93
N GLY A 113 -5.27 6.07 -24.09
CA GLY A 113 -5.27 7.49 -24.38
C GLY A 113 -4.06 8.20 -23.81
N THR A 114 -3.70 9.29 -24.46
CA THR A 114 -2.73 10.23 -23.93
C THR A 114 -3.46 11.32 -23.13
N PRO A 115 -2.81 11.85 -22.10
CA PRO A 115 -3.29 13.03 -21.38
C PRO A 115 -3.65 14.16 -22.34
N PRO A 116 -4.91 14.60 -22.43
CA PRO A 116 -5.26 15.70 -23.32
C PRO A 116 -4.76 17.03 -22.78
N ILE A 117 -4.23 17.87 -23.67
CA ILE A 117 -4.05 19.30 -23.40
C ILE A 117 -5.42 19.95 -23.52
N LEU A 118 -5.90 20.57 -22.45
CA LEU A 118 -7.20 21.23 -22.45
C LEU A 118 -7.05 22.67 -22.96
N PRO A 119 -7.91 23.13 -23.91
CA PRO A 119 -7.96 24.53 -24.26
C PRO A 119 -8.47 25.36 -23.07
N ALA A 120 -8.08 26.63 -23.01
CA ALA A 120 -8.49 27.54 -21.94
C ALA A 120 -9.99 27.85 -21.98
N GLY A 121 -10.55 28.19 -20.82
CA GLY A 121 -11.94 28.63 -20.69
C GLY A 121 -13.01 27.52 -20.70
N LEU A 122 -12.63 26.25 -20.50
CA LEU A 122 -13.59 25.15 -20.47
C LEU A 122 -14.33 25.04 -19.13
N SER A 123 -15.55 24.50 -19.15
CA SER A 123 -16.23 24.06 -17.93
C SER A 123 -15.81 22.63 -17.58
N ILE A 124 -15.50 22.38 -16.30
CA ILE A 124 -15.02 21.10 -15.80
C ILE A 124 -15.93 20.62 -14.67
N THR A 125 -16.38 19.37 -14.76
CA THR A 125 -17.05 18.66 -13.67
C THR A 125 -16.16 17.53 -13.22
N TYR A 126 -15.91 17.49 -11.91
CA TYR A 126 -15.02 16.55 -11.26
C TYR A 126 -15.85 15.66 -10.34
N ALA A 127 -15.89 14.38 -10.67
CA ALA A 127 -16.75 13.38 -10.06
C ALA A 127 -15.92 12.42 -9.22
N ILE A 128 -16.14 12.41 -7.90
CA ILE A 128 -15.30 11.64 -6.96
C ILE A 128 -16.12 10.55 -6.26
N ASP A 129 -15.55 9.36 -6.14
CA ASP A 129 -16.18 8.24 -5.44
C ASP A 129 -16.52 8.52 -3.96
N LYS A 130 -17.49 7.75 -3.45
CA LYS A 130 -18.09 7.89 -2.12
C LYS A 130 -17.10 7.44 -1.03
N GLY A 131 -16.28 8.38 -0.57
CA GLY A 131 -15.30 8.16 0.50
C GLY A 131 -14.41 9.35 0.79
N LEU A 132 -14.26 10.26 -0.17
CA LEU A 132 -13.48 11.49 -0.04
C LEU A 132 -14.35 12.74 0.21
N GLY A 133 -15.65 12.64 -0.06
CA GLY A 133 -16.60 13.75 0.07
C GLY A 133 -16.38 14.86 -0.97
N SER A 134 -17.43 15.60 -1.31
CA SER A 134 -17.24 16.93 -1.91
C SER A 134 -16.92 17.87 -0.77
N SER A 135 -15.76 18.52 -0.80
CA SER A 135 -15.35 19.41 0.32
C SER A 135 -16.27 20.63 0.48
N GLY A 136 -17.13 20.90 -0.51
CA GLY A 136 -17.93 22.12 -0.59
C GLY A 136 -17.09 23.39 -0.60
N LYS A 137 -15.79 23.25 -0.91
CA LYS A 137 -14.77 24.29 -0.98
C LYS A 137 -14.01 24.15 -2.29
N CYS A 138 -13.48 25.26 -2.78
CA CYS A 138 -12.55 25.23 -3.90
C CYS A 138 -11.16 24.91 -3.34
N TRP A 139 -10.80 23.62 -3.38
CA TRP A 139 -9.50 23.13 -2.95
C TRP A 139 -8.51 23.09 -4.13
N ASP A 140 -7.52 22.22 -4.03
CA ASP A 140 -6.27 22.18 -4.76
C ASP A 140 -6.44 22.15 -6.29
N THR A 141 -7.13 21.13 -6.82
CA THR A 141 -7.39 21.00 -8.27
C THR A 141 -8.30 22.12 -8.79
N CYS A 142 -9.29 22.55 -8.00
CA CYS A 142 -10.19 23.65 -8.34
C CYS A 142 -9.40 24.96 -8.53
N GLN A 143 -8.56 25.31 -7.55
CA GLN A 143 -7.76 26.54 -7.59
C GLN A 143 -6.76 26.54 -8.75
N ARG A 144 -6.01 25.45 -8.95
CA ARG A 144 -5.05 25.40 -10.06
C ARG A 144 -5.72 25.53 -11.43
N LEU A 145 -6.87 24.89 -11.63
CA LEU A 145 -7.61 24.98 -12.87
C LEU A 145 -8.21 26.36 -13.14
N LEU A 146 -8.76 27.00 -12.11
CA LEU A 146 -9.36 28.33 -12.25
C LEU A 146 -8.29 29.41 -12.37
N PHE A 147 -7.26 29.38 -11.53
CA PHE A 147 -6.22 30.42 -11.49
C PHE A 147 -5.24 30.33 -12.66
N SER A 148 -5.09 29.16 -13.28
CA SER A 148 -4.42 29.04 -14.59
C SER A 148 -5.28 29.51 -15.76
N ARG A 149 -6.55 29.88 -15.52
CA ARG A 149 -7.58 30.18 -16.53
C ARG A 149 -7.86 29.03 -17.51
N THR A 150 -7.40 27.82 -17.20
CA THR A 150 -7.72 26.65 -18.02
C THR A 150 -9.19 26.29 -17.91
N ALA A 151 -9.73 26.38 -16.69
CA ALA A 151 -11.17 26.26 -16.47
C ALA A 151 -11.82 27.64 -16.33
N LYS A 152 -12.94 27.83 -17.03
CA LYS A 152 -13.89 28.93 -16.76
C LYS A 152 -14.71 28.65 -15.50
N SER A 153 -15.06 27.38 -15.28
CA SER A 153 -15.82 26.96 -14.11
C SER A 153 -15.47 25.54 -13.70
N PHE A 154 -15.50 25.28 -12.40
CA PHE A 154 -15.21 23.97 -11.81
C PHE A 154 -16.35 23.55 -10.88
N ILE A 155 -16.81 22.31 -11.01
CA ILE A 155 -17.83 21.72 -10.15
C ILE A 155 -17.29 20.41 -9.58
N GLU A 156 -17.36 20.22 -8.27
CA GLU A 156 -17.02 18.95 -7.63
C GLU A 156 -18.28 18.26 -7.12
N VAL A 157 -18.50 17.01 -7.54
CA VAL A 157 -19.69 16.24 -7.18
C VAL A 157 -19.36 14.80 -6.78
N PRO A 158 -20.14 14.21 -5.86
CA PRO A 158 -20.04 12.78 -5.60
C PRO A 158 -20.44 11.95 -6.84
N LEU A 159 -19.66 10.92 -7.14
CA LEU A 159 -19.82 10.06 -8.31
C LEU A 159 -21.15 9.29 -8.31
N ASP A 160 -21.70 8.96 -7.14
CA ASP A 160 -22.97 8.24 -7.03
C ASP A 160 -24.19 9.05 -7.50
N VAL A 161 -24.05 10.38 -7.62
CA VAL A 161 -25.13 11.29 -8.02
C VAL A 161 -25.16 11.56 -9.52
N LEU A 162 -24.03 11.38 -10.21
CA LEU A 162 -23.88 11.62 -11.66
C LEU A 162 -24.57 10.61 -12.61
N PRO A 163 -24.56 9.29 -12.38
CA PRO A 163 -24.92 8.33 -13.42
C PRO A 163 -26.43 8.20 -13.69
N ARG A 164 -27.31 8.92 -12.97
CA ARG A 164 -28.76 8.66 -13.04
C ARG A 164 -29.63 9.85 -13.40
N GLN A 165 -29.15 11.09 -13.38
CA GLN A 165 -30.01 12.27 -13.54
C GLN A 165 -29.32 13.39 -14.32
N ALA A 166 -30.06 14.06 -15.22
CA ALA A 166 -29.59 15.26 -15.92
C ALA A 166 -29.46 16.49 -14.99
N SER A 167 -30.13 16.44 -13.84
CA SER A 167 -30.11 17.45 -12.78
C SER A 167 -29.82 16.75 -11.47
N LEU A 168 -28.98 17.35 -10.64
CA LEU A 168 -28.72 16.82 -9.30
C LEU A 168 -29.95 17.00 -8.39
N PRO A 169 -30.18 16.06 -7.44
CA PRO A 169 -31.25 16.17 -6.44
C PRO A 169 -30.98 17.33 -5.47
N THR A 170 -29.72 17.56 -5.11
CA THR A 170 -29.25 18.70 -4.32
C THR A 170 -28.33 19.58 -5.17
N PRO A 171 -28.41 20.93 -5.06
CA PRO A 171 -27.51 21.81 -5.80
C PRO A 171 -26.05 21.56 -5.42
N ALA A 172 -25.20 21.40 -6.44
CA ALA A 172 -23.75 21.40 -6.30
C ALA A 172 -23.20 22.84 -6.33
N ARG A 173 -21.95 22.98 -5.88
CA ARG A 173 -21.23 24.24 -5.85
C ARG A 173 -20.39 24.37 -7.11
N ARG A 174 -20.64 25.41 -7.90
CA ARG A 174 -19.85 25.76 -9.08
C ARG A 174 -18.97 26.94 -8.73
N PHE A 175 -17.67 26.72 -8.85
CA PHE A 175 -16.66 27.75 -8.64
C PHE A 175 -16.26 28.35 -9.98
N SER A 176 -16.13 29.67 -10.05
CA SER A 176 -15.63 30.39 -11.23
C SER A 176 -14.93 31.68 -10.84
N LEU A 177 -14.13 32.25 -11.74
CA LEU A 177 -13.64 33.62 -11.60
C LEU A 177 -14.61 34.55 -12.35
N GLY A 178 -15.28 35.43 -11.60
CA GLY A 178 -16.30 36.35 -12.12
C GLY A 178 -16.03 37.79 -11.67
N PRO A 179 -16.81 38.77 -12.15
CA PRO A 179 -16.61 40.19 -11.82
C PRO A 179 -16.78 40.46 -10.33
N ILE A 180 -16.06 41.46 -9.80
CA ILE A 180 -16.23 41.91 -8.41
C ILE A 180 -17.67 42.41 -8.19
N GLY A 181 -18.34 41.88 -7.18
CA GLY A 181 -19.73 42.20 -6.85
C GLY A 181 -20.28 41.35 -5.71
N PRO A 182 -21.62 41.33 -5.51
CA PRO A 182 -22.26 40.59 -4.42
C PRO A 182 -22.10 39.07 -4.51
N GLY A 183 -21.71 38.53 -5.67
CA GLY A 183 -21.43 37.10 -5.87
C GLY A 183 -20.03 36.65 -5.41
N CYS A 184 -19.16 37.58 -5.02
CA CYS A 184 -17.81 37.24 -4.54
C CYS A 184 -17.87 36.48 -3.21
N ASN A 185 -17.22 35.31 -3.16
CA ASN A 185 -17.11 34.53 -1.95
C ASN A 185 -15.77 33.80 -1.82
N ASN A 186 -14.74 34.54 -1.39
CA ASN A 186 -13.40 33.99 -1.20
C ASN A 186 -13.28 33.07 0.03
N THR A 187 -14.27 33.07 0.94
CA THR A 187 -14.25 32.23 2.17
C THR A 187 -14.31 30.72 1.87
N ARG A 188 -14.71 30.37 0.66
CA ARG A 188 -14.80 28.99 0.16
C ARG A 188 -13.46 28.44 -0.34
N LEU A 189 -12.40 29.23 -0.34
CA LEU A 189 -11.07 28.75 -0.66
C LEU A 189 -10.46 28.00 0.51
N GLN A 190 -9.84 26.86 0.20
CA GLN A 190 -9.01 26.14 1.15
C GLN A 190 -7.55 26.50 0.93
N THR A 191 -6.81 26.73 2.01
CA THR A 191 -5.38 27.04 1.92
C THR A 191 -4.67 25.92 1.15
N THR A 192 -4.10 26.30 0.01
CA THR A 192 -3.33 25.43 -0.89
C THR A 192 -2.08 26.20 -1.26
N TYR A 193 -0.93 25.54 -1.29
CA TYR A 193 0.35 26.19 -1.54
C TYR A 193 0.83 25.99 -2.97
N ALA A 194 1.46 27.03 -3.51
CA ALA A 194 2.15 26.96 -4.78
C ALA A 194 3.48 26.20 -4.63
N THR A 195 3.84 25.46 -5.66
CA THR A 195 5.11 24.73 -5.72
C THR A 195 6.19 25.56 -6.43
N SER A 196 7.46 25.26 -6.16
CA SER A 196 8.60 25.92 -6.83
C SER A 196 8.54 25.78 -8.36
N ALA A 197 8.02 24.66 -8.86
CA ALA A 197 7.87 24.44 -10.30
C ALA A 197 6.77 25.31 -10.93
N GLU A 198 5.69 25.58 -10.21
CA GLU A 198 4.63 26.49 -10.65
C GLU A 198 5.11 27.95 -10.68
N ILE A 199 5.89 28.34 -9.68
CA ILE A 199 6.45 29.71 -9.55
C ILE A 199 7.67 29.89 -10.47
N GLY A 200 8.23 28.80 -11.00
CA GLY A 200 9.39 28.83 -11.88
C GLY A 200 10.71 29.20 -11.19
N ARG A 201 10.75 29.16 -9.85
CA ARG A 201 11.94 29.42 -9.02
C ARG A 201 11.85 28.65 -7.72
N GLU A 202 12.98 28.44 -7.07
CA GLU A 202 13.02 27.85 -5.73
C GLU A 202 12.32 28.75 -4.71
N VAL A 203 11.52 28.16 -3.83
CA VAL A 203 10.66 28.89 -2.90
C VAL A 203 11.02 28.46 -1.47
N PRO A 204 11.44 29.41 -0.60
CA PRO A 204 11.76 29.06 0.78
C PRO A 204 10.48 28.69 1.55
N PRO A 205 10.56 27.76 2.52
CA PRO A 205 9.42 27.42 3.37
C PRO A 205 9.08 28.56 4.35
N PRO A 206 7.78 28.89 4.56
CA PRO A 206 6.63 28.28 3.91
C PRO A 206 6.37 28.84 2.50
N PRO A 207 5.98 28.00 1.52
CA PRO A 207 5.58 28.46 0.20
C PRO A 207 4.37 29.41 0.25
N PRO A 208 4.19 30.30 -0.75
CA PRO A 208 3.05 31.20 -0.78
C PRO A 208 1.76 30.42 -1.12
N PRO A 209 0.63 30.76 -0.50
CA PRO A 209 -0.65 30.15 -0.83
C PRO A 209 -1.14 30.60 -2.21
N LEU A 210 -1.81 29.70 -2.95
CA LEU A 210 -2.43 29.99 -4.24
C LEU A 210 -3.50 31.08 -4.14
N SER A 211 -4.10 31.27 -2.96
CA SER A 211 -5.06 32.34 -2.70
C SER A 211 -4.46 33.74 -2.89
N ASP A 212 -3.14 33.92 -2.80
CA ASP A 212 -2.49 35.21 -3.02
C ASP A 212 -2.71 35.72 -4.46
N LYS A 213 -2.88 34.81 -5.44
CA LYS A 213 -3.24 35.20 -6.82
C LYS A 213 -4.61 35.88 -6.91
N LEU A 214 -5.48 35.75 -5.90
CA LEU A 214 -6.73 36.51 -5.88
C LEU A 214 -6.51 38.02 -5.84
N GLU A 215 -5.42 38.50 -5.25
CA GLU A 215 -5.11 39.94 -5.26
C GLU A 215 -4.82 40.42 -6.69
N ASP A 216 -4.09 39.63 -7.47
CA ASP A 216 -3.83 39.90 -8.88
C ASP A 216 -5.14 39.88 -9.68
N PHE A 217 -5.99 38.87 -9.47
CA PHE A 217 -7.30 38.82 -10.12
C PHE A 217 -8.22 39.98 -9.69
N ALA A 218 -8.14 40.42 -8.44
CA ALA A 218 -8.92 41.55 -7.96
C ALA A 218 -8.51 42.85 -8.67
N ARG A 219 -7.22 43.04 -9.00
CA ARG A 219 -6.77 44.17 -9.83
C ARG A 219 -7.33 44.11 -11.25
N GLU A 220 -7.60 42.91 -11.76
CA GLU A 220 -8.28 42.69 -13.03
C GLU A 220 -9.82 42.77 -12.93
N GLY A 221 -10.35 43.11 -11.75
CA GLY A 221 -11.80 43.19 -11.52
C GLY A 221 -12.48 41.84 -11.34
N LEU A 222 -11.73 40.78 -11.00
CA LEU A 222 -12.22 39.42 -10.83
C LEU A 222 -12.14 38.95 -9.37
N CYS A 223 -13.08 38.08 -8.97
CA CYS A 223 -13.10 37.40 -7.67
C CYS A 223 -13.61 35.96 -7.81
N LEU A 224 -13.49 35.16 -6.76
CA LEU A 224 -14.09 33.81 -6.75
C LEU A 224 -15.60 33.91 -6.56
N HIS A 225 -16.37 33.31 -7.46
CA HIS A 225 -17.81 33.11 -7.34
C HIS A 225 -18.10 31.67 -6.91
N ASP A 226 -19.15 31.50 -6.10
CA ASP A 226 -19.70 30.21 -5.66
C ASP A 226 -21.20 30.17 -5.97
N ASP A 227 -21.54 29.55 -7.10
CA ASP A 227 -22.92 29.41 -7.56
C ASP A 227 -23.50 28.04 -7.18
N ALA A 228 -24.71 28.03 -6.62
CA ALA A 228 -25.46 26.80 -6.40
C ALA A 228 -26.16 26.36 -7.70
N VAL A 229 -25.71 25.26 -8.31
CA VAL A 229 -26.22 24.76 -9.60
C VAL A 229 -26.71 23.33 -9.50
N ARG A 230 -27.81 23.02 -10.20
CA ARG A 230 -28.29 21.64 -10.35
C ARG A 230 -27.84 20.98 -11.65
N ASP A 231 -27.58 21.78 -12.69
CA ASP A 231 -27.01 21.30 -13.94
C ASP A 231 -25.48 21.26 -13.84
N VAL A 232 -24.95 20.04 -13.92
CA VAL A 232 -23.50 19.76 -13.86
C VAL A 232 -22.96 19.29 -15.20
N ARG A 233 -23.68 19.54 -16.29
CA ARG A 233 -23.14 19.31 -17.62
C ARG A 233 -22.01 20.31 -17.87
N SER A 234 -20.86 19.77 -18.23
CA SER A 234 -19.64 20.51 -18.54
C SER A 234 -19.01 20.00 -19.84
N ASP A 235 -18.06 20.78 -20.36
CA ASP A 235 -17.29 20.44 -21.55
C ASP A 235 -16.38 19.25 -21.30
N VAL A 236 -15.84 19.15 -20.07
CA VAL A 236 -15.01 18.05 -19.61
C VAL A 236 -15.60 17.44 -18.35
N LEU A 237 -15.71 16.11 -18.33
CA LEU A 237 -16.06 15.33 -17.15
C LEU A 237 -14.83 14.52 -16.74
N VAL A 238 -14.36 14.73 -15.51
CA VAL A 238 -13.31 13.92 -14.90
C VAL A 238 -13.97 13.01 -13.88
N VAL A 239 -13.75 11.71 -14.01
CA VAL A 239 -14.25 10.70 -13.08
C VAL A 239 -13.08 10.09 -12.34
N GLU A 240 -13.06 10.27 -11.03
CA GLU A 240 -12.06 9.71 -10.14
C GLU A 240 -12.71 8.64 -9.25
N ARG A 241 -12.34 7.39 -9.50
CA ARG A 241 -12.79 6.24 -8.73
C ARG A 241 -11.71 5.83 -7.75
N TRP A 242 -12.13 5.64 -6.52
CA TRP A 242 -11.28 5.11 -5.47
C TRP A 242 -11.90 3.82 -5.00
N ASN A 243 -11.26 2.70 -5.29
CA ASN A 243 -11.62 1.48 -4.60
C ASN A 243 -10.96 1.49 -3.23
N TYR A 244 -11.61 2.18 -2.29
CA TYR A 244 -11.21 2.22 -0.89
C TYR A 244 -11.95 1.10 -0.17
N ASP A 245 -11.32 -0.05 0.06
CA ASP A 245 -11.91 -1.06 0.95
C ASP A 245 -11.91 -0.48 2.39
N PRO A 246 -13.09 -0.29 3.02
CA PRO A 246 -13.19 0.32 4.35
C PRO A 246 -12.36 -0.39 5.41
N ALA A 247 -12.07 -1.68 5.24
CA ALA A 247 -11.22 -2.45 6.13
C ALA A 247 -9.72 -2.10 6.01
N PHE A 248 -9.33 -1.20 5.11
CA PHE A 248 -7.99 -0.60 5.00
C PHE A 248 -7.91 0.81 5.65
N ARG A 249 -8.97 1.33 6.30
CA ARG A 249 -8.95 2.67 6.95
C ARG A 249 -7.82 2.91 7.95
N GLY A 250 -7.25 1.86 8.54
CA GLY A 250 -6.09 1.94 9.43
C GLY A 250 -4.88 1.14 8.96
N PHE A 251 -4.92 0.55 7.76
CA PHE A 251 -3.85 -0.32 7.30
C PHE A 251 -2.70 0.51 6.74
N HIS A 252 -1.58 0.52 7.47
CA HIS A 252 -0.34 1.12 7.01
C HIS A 252 0.53 0.00 6.43
N PHE A 253 0.98 0.14 5.19
CA PHE A 253 1.89 -0.81 4.53
C PHE A 253 3.24 -0.95 5.26
N GLU A 254 3.50 -0.12 6.27
CA GLU A 254 4.61 -0.18 7.23
C GLU A 254 4.57 -1.40 8.20
N GLY A 255 3.84 -2.46 7.86
CA GLY A 255 3.82 -3.71 8.63
C GLY A 255 2.99 -3.67 9.92
N LYS A 256 2.12 -2.66 10.10
CA LYS A 256 1.21 -2.56 11.25
C LYS A 256 -0.24 -2.75 10.79
N GLY A 257 -0.69 -4.00 10.81
CA GLY A 257 -2.08 -4.37 10.52
C GLY A 257 -2.24 -5.87 10.24
N TYR A 258 -3.28 -6.49 10.80
CA TYR A 258 -3.56 -7.92 10.64
C TYR A 258 -4.70 -8.12 9.64
N ARG A 259 -4.46 -8.84 8.53
CA ARG A 259 -5.57 -9.31 7.68
C ARG A 259 -5.24 -10.59 6.93
N LEU A 260 -6.18 -11.52 6.97
CA LEU A 260 -6.19 -12.82 6.30
C LEU A 260 -6.46 -12.76 4.78
N SER A 261 -6.33 -11.60 4.13
CA SER A 261 -6.60 -11.52 2.69
C SER A 261 -5.40 -12.04 1.90
N LEU A 262 -5.61 -13.15 1.19
CA LEU A 262 -4.66 -13.71 0.22
C LEU A 262 -4.52 -12.85 -1.05
N HIS A 263 -5.38 -11.83 -1.22
CA HIS A 263 -5.37 -10.95 -2.38
C HIS A 263 -5.56 -9.50 -1.94
N PRO A 264 -4.56 -8.86 -1.33
CA PRO A 264 -4.64 -7.46 -0.96
C PRO A 264 -4.49 -6.57 -2.21
N ILE A 265 -5.48 -6.63 -3.12
CA ILE A 265 -5.62 -5.63 -4.19
C ILE A 265 -6.42 -4.48 -3.62
N VAL A 266 -5.80 -3.69 -2.75
CA VAL A 266 -6.32 -2.38 -2.33
C VAL A 266 -5.14 -1.54 -1.85
N PRO A 267 -5.07 -0.24 -2.17
CA PRO A 267 -5.99 0.55 -2.99
C PRO A 267 -5.60 0.66 -4.47
N PHE A 268 -6.59 0.67 -5.37
CA PHE A 268 -6.38 1.22 -6.72
C PHE A 268 -7.21 2.47 -6.94
N LYS A 269 -6.57 3.45 -7.57
CA LYS A 269 -7.12 4.72 -7.97
C LYS A 269 -7.27 4.71 -9.48
N ARG A 270 -8.42 5.16 -9.99
CA ARG A 270 -8.66 5.24 -11.43
C ARG A 270 -9.20 6.60 -11.79
N ARG A 271 -8.60 7.21 -12.80
CA ARG A 271 -9.07 8.47 -13.38
C ARG A 271 -9.47 8.24 -14.84
N GLU A 272 -10.66 8.70 -15.18
CA GLU A 272 -11.17 8.71 -16.54
C GLU A 272 -11.52 10.16 -16.92
N VAL A 273 -11.14 10.56 -18.13
CA VAL A 273 -11.42 11.90 -18.64
C VAL A 273 -12.29 11.76 -19.87
N PHE A 274 -13.39 12.49 -19.87
CA PHE A 274 -14.35 12.53 -20.97
C PHE A 274 -14.52 13.96 -21.47
N ARG A 275 -14.61 14.12 -22.79
CA ARG A 275 -15.00 15.36 -23.43
C ARG A 275 -16.41 15.25 -23.98
N ARG A 276 -17.21 16.27 -23.71
CA ARG A 276 -18.54 16.39 -24.30
C ARG A 276 -18.42 16.78 -25.76
N THR A 277 -19.09 16.01 -26.60
CA THR A 277 -19.22 16.22 -28.04
C THR A 277 -20.72 16.24 -28.39
N PRO A 278 -21.12 16.69 -29.59
CA PRO A 278 -22.51 16.60 -30.03
C PRO A 278 -23.06 15.16 -30.00
N SER A 279 -22.21 14.18 -30.24
CA SER A 279 -22.52 12.73 -30.17
C SER A 279 -22.53 12.14 -28.76
N GLY A 280 -22.20 12.92 -27.72
CA GLY A 280 -22.14 12.46 -26.33
C GLY A 280 -20.75 12.59 -25.70
N LEU A 281 -20.53 11.86 -24.60
CA LEU A 281 -19.25 11.87 -23.88
C LEU A 281 -18.26 10.91 -24.55
N VAL A 282 -17.16 11.46 -25.07
CA VAL A 282 -16.05 10.68 -25.63
C VAL A 282 -14.96 10.56 -24.58
N ARG A 283 -14.56 9.34 -24.24
CA ARG A 283 -13.45 9.10 -23.32
C ARG A 283 -12.14 9.45 -24.01
N LEU A 284 -11.43 10.43 -23.48
CA LEU A 284 -10.12 10.85 -23.97
C LEU A 284 -9.00 10.00 -23.39
N MET A 285 -9.14 9.64 -22.11
CA MET A 285 -8.08 8.96 -21.38
C MET A 285 -8.66 8.15 -20.23
N ARG A 286 -7.97 7.06 -19.92
CA ARG A 286 -8.16 6.28 -18.71
C ARG A 286 -6.81 5.87 -18.13
N ARG A 287 -6.61 6.12 -16.84
CA ARG A 287 -5.42 5.75 -16.09
C ARG A 287 -5.78 5.08 -14.78
N THR A 288 -5.04 4.06 -14.42
CA THR A 288 -5.19 3.30 -13.20
C THR A 288 -3.84 3.26 -12.48
N GLU A 289 -3.83 3.69 -11.22
CA GLU A 289 -2.74 3.47 -10.28
C GLU A 289 -3.18 2.35 -9.34
N VAL A 290 -2.41 1.27 -9.27
CA VAL A 290 -2.67 0.17 -8.34
C VAL A 290 -1.55 0.13 -7.32
N ARG A 291 -1.89 0.31 -6.05
CA ARG A 291 -1.03 0.01 -4.92
C ARG A 291 -1.39 -1.36 -4.38
N TYR A 292 -0.39 -2.23 -4.31
CA TYR A 292 -0.57 -3.57 -3.77
C TYR A 292 0.72 -4.02 -3.09
N ALA A 293 0.57 -4.94 -2.15
CA ALA A 293 1.69 -5.64 -1.55
C ALA A 293 1.68 -7.09 -2.01
N ARG A 294 2.87 -7.68 -2.07
CA ARG A 294 2.99 -9.14 -2.24
C ARG A 294 3.00 -9.78 -0.86
N LEU A 295 2.44 -10.97 -0.80
CA LEU A 295 2.61 -11.83 0.36
C LEU A 295 4.10 -12.16 0.41
N ALA A 296 4.77 -11.82 1.51
CA ALA A 296 6.17 -12.14 1.67
C ALA A 296 6.34 -13.64 1.48
N ALA A 297 7.38 -14.06 0.75
CA ALA A 297 7.88 -15.42 0.84
C ALA A 297 7.98 -15.79 2.34
N PRO A 298 7.76 -17.07 2.72
CA PRO A 298 7.44 -17.45 4.09
C PRO A 298 8.37 -16.80 5.11
N LEU A 299 7.92 -16.60 6.34
CA LEU A 299 8.63 -15.81 7.37
C LEU A 299 10.02 -16.36 7.77
N TRP A 300 10.43 -17.52 7.27
CA TRP A 300 11.72 -18.17 7.52
C TRP A 300 12.97 -17.34 7.15
N LEU A 301 12.84 -16.29 6.32
CA LEU A 301 13.93 -15.44 5.81
C LEU A 301 13.82 -13.99 6.29
N SER A 302 12.90 -13.71 7.22
CA SER A 302 12.63 -12.36 7.72
C SER A 302 13.35 -12.12 9.05
N PRO A 303 14.44 -11.34 9.10
CA PRO A 303 15.03 -10.90 10.36
C PRO A 303 14.03 -10.02 11.13
N GLY A 304 14.03 -10.10 12.46
CA GLY A 304 13.23 -9.22 13.33
C GLY A 304 11.77 -9.63 13.58
N PHE A 305 11.41 -10.90 13.34
CA PHE A 305 10.08 -11.42 13.70
C PHE A 305 9.96 -11.63 15.22
N THR A 306 8.92 -11.08 15.83
CA THR A 306 8.62 -11.25 17.26
C THR A 306 7.34 -12.07 17.47
N PHE A 307 7.37 -12.99 18.44
CA PHE A 307 6.23 -13.85 18.80
C PHE A 307 5.12 -13.12 19.58
N ASP A 308 5.28 -11.83 19.85
CA ASP A 308 4.38 -11.02 20.70
C ASP A 308 3.01 -10.71 20.06
N THR A 309 2.74 -11.22 18.86
CA THR A 309 1.47 -11.01 18.17
C THR A 309 0.62 -12.27 18.27
N ALA A 310 -0.38 -12.22 19.16
CA ALA A 310 -1.16 -13.34 19.67
C ALA A 310 -2.13 -14.05 18.68
N SER A 311 -1.74 -14.24 17.42
CA SER A 311 -2.52 -15.08 16.49
C SER A 311 -1.62 -15.81 15.49
N PRO A 312 -1.70 -17.16 15.39
CA PRO A 312 -0.85 -17.96 14.51
C PRO A 312 -1.21 -17.92 13.01
N THR A 313 -1.82 -16.84 12.52
CA THR A 313 -2.19 -16.68 11.12
C THR A 313 -1.18 -15.77 10.40
N HIS A 314 -0.09 -16.37 9.92
CA HIS A 314 1.23 -15.73 9.79
C HIS A 314 1.67 -15.36 8.37
N TRP A 315 0.99 -14.41 7.72
CA TRP A 315 1.42 -13.90 6.42
C TRP A 315 1.70 -12.40 6.57
N ALA A 316 2.98 -12.01 6.47
CA ALA A 316 3.38 -10.61 6.43
C ALA A 316 3.36 -10.12 4.99
N TRP A 317 2.88 -8.90 4.76
CA TRP A 317 2.98 -8.24 3.47
C TRP A 317 4.32 -7.48 3.44
N ARG A 318 5.06 -7.61 2.35
CA ARG A 318 6.32 -6.90 2.11
C ARG A 318 6.32 -6.30 0.71
N ASP A 319 7.22 -5.34 0.50
CA ASP A 319 7.46 -4.69 -0.78
C ASP A 319 6.19 -4.06 -1.34
N GLU A 320 5.77 -2.92 -0.76
CA GLU A 320 4.74 -2.09 -1.38
C GLU A 320 5.16 -1.79 -2.82
N ARG A 321 4.26 -2.09 -3.76
CA ARG A 321 4.45 -1.81 -5.17
C ARG A 321 3.35 -0.89 -5.63
N VAL A 322 3.77 0.15 -6.35
CA VAL A 322 2.90 1.00 -7.12
C VAL A 322 3.12 0.63 -8.59
N ILE A 323 2.09 0.19 -9.28
CA ILE A 323 2.14 -0.11 -10.72
C ILE A 323 1.01 0.64 -11.41
N GLY A 324 1.31 1.15 -12.61
CA GLY A 324 0.42 1.97 -13.41
C GLY A 324 0.93 3.40 -13.51
N SER A 325 0.13 4.28 -14.09
CA SER A 325 0.46 5.71 -14.11
C SER A 325 0.12 6.29 -12.73
N PRO A 326 1.01 7.05 -12.07
CA PRO A 326 0.68 7.66 -10.80
C PRO A 326 -0.47 8.66 -11.01
N VAL A 327 -1.58 8.42 -10.33
CA VAL A 327 -2.78 9.28 -10.31
C VAL A 327 -2.77 10.14 -9.05
N GLU A 328 -1.65 10.21 -8.31
CA GLU A 328 -1.52 10.95 -7.07
C GLU A 328 -2.08 12.38 -7.16
N PRO A 329 -2.74 12.86 -6.09
CA PRO A 329 -2.99 14.30 -5.91
C PRO A 329 -1.71 15.11 -5.60
N SER A 330 -0.55 14.51 -5.29
CA SER A 330 0.46 15.30 -4.56
C SER A 330 1.89 14.70 -4.46
N GLN A 331 2.51 14.24 -5.55
CA GLN A 331 3.98 14.29 -5.64
C GLN A 331 4.46 15.09 -6.85
N PRO A 332 5.34 16.09 -6.63
CA PRO A 332 5.85 16.96 -7.67
C PRO A 332 6.95 16.23 -8.46
N THR A 333 6.56 15.31 -9.33
CA THR A 333 7.45 14.88 -10.41
C THR A 333 7.19 15.79 -11.60
N GLN A 334 8.11 16.73 -11.83
CA GLN A 334 8.17 17.65 -12.96
C GLN A 334 6.81 18.20 -13.41
N TRP A 335 6.41 19.35 -12.85
CA TRP A 335 5.20 20.05 -13.27
C TRP A 335 5.21 20.36 -14.78
N ASN A 336 4.60 19.47 -15.56
CA ASN A 336 4.36 19.63 -16.99
C ASN A 336 2.98 20.25 -17.27
N GLY A 337 2.37 20.88 -16.26
CA GLY A 337 1.01 21.42 -16.34
C GLY A 337 -0.08 20.37 -16.28
N LEU A 338 0.22 19.09 -16.13
CA LEU A 338 -0.81 18.08 -16.03
C LEU A 338 -1.45 18.16 -14.63
N ILE A 339 -2.73 17.83 -14.45
CA ILE A 339 -3.33 17.62 -13.12
C ILE A 339 -3.32 16.12 -12.79
N ALA A 340 -2.23 15.33 -12.70
CA ALA A 340 -0.79 15.53 -12.57
C ALA A 340 0.02 14.59 -13.49
N ASN A 341 -0.64 13.79 -14.33
CA ASN A 341 -0.07 13.22 -15.55
C ASN A 341 -1.08 13.25 -16.71
N ASP A 342 -2.32 13.72 -16.48
CA ASP A 342 -3.50 13.25 -17.21
C ASP A 342 -4.33 14.35 -17.88
N LEU A 343 -4.11 15.61 -17.55
CA LEU A 343 -4.91 16.76 -18.02
C LEU A 343 -4.01 17.99 -18.08
N ALA A 344 -3.47 18.38 -19.24
CA ALA A 344 -2.45 19.43 -19.29
C ALA A 344 -3.08 20.82 -19.21
N VAL A 345 -2.47 21.70 -18.43
CA VAL A 345 -2.88 23.02 -17.92
C VAL A 345 -1.65 23.92 -17.95
N HIS A 346 -1.69 24.99 -18.74
CA HIS A 346 -0.64 26.01 -18.80
C HIS A 346 -1.08 27.25 -18.02
N GLY A 347 -0.13 28.02 -17.45
CA GLY A 347 -0.40 29.41 -17.04
C GLY A 347 -0.44 29.74 -15.55
N LEU A 348 0.23 28.96 -14.67
CA LEU A 348 0.42 29.38 -13.26
C LEU A 348 1.72 30.17 -13.00
N LYS A 349 2.60 30.28 -14.00
CA LYS A 349 3.85 31.07 -13.90
C LYS A 349 3.59 32.54 -13.61
#